data_AF-A0A645HMB4-F1
#
_entry.id   AF-A0A645HMB4-F1
#
_cell.length_a   1.000
_cell.length_b   1.000
_cell.length_c   1.000
_cell.angle_alpha   90.00
_cell.angle_beta   90.00
_cell.angle_gamma   90.00
#
_symmetry.space_group_name_H-M   'P 1'
#
loop_
_entity.id
_entity.type
_entity.pdbx_description
1 polymer ?
#
loop_
_entity_poly.entity_id
_entity_poly.type
_entity_poly.pdbx_seq_one_letter_code
_entity_poly.pdbx_strand_id
1 'polypeptide(L)'
;MRLEEASRSMEHFFSDEAGSYRGLLKSMSEVLDQRISGSQARAVELSGATNMLNYPEYSDLDKARAFLSAIETKDYLFNVLANASRLEFTVTIGSENESMDMKDCSVVTATYKIGDDPIGSMGIIGPTRMNYAKVLAILGFMGNSLSEMLTNLIEEEKR
;
A
#
# COMPACT_ATOMS: atom_id res chain seq x y z
N MET A 1 -5.54 23.15 -1.13
CA MET A 1 -5.65 23.56 -2.54
C MET A 1 -4.78 22.71 -3.48
N ARG A 2 -3.44 22.75 -3.43
CA ARG A 2 -2.57 22.03 -4.40
C ARG A 2 -2.56 20.49 -4.29
N LEU A 3 -2.79 19.95 -3.10
CA LEU A 3 -2.81 18.50 -2.85
C LEU A 3 -4.20 17.87 -3.05
N GLU A 4 -5.27 18.67 -2.95
CA GLU A 4 -6.62 18.23 -3.32
C GLU A 4 -6.75 18.04 -4.83
N GLU A 5 -5.99 18.78 -5.65
CA GLU A 5 -5.91 18.56 -7.10
C GLU A 5 -5.20 17.26 -7.44
N ALA A 6 -4.16 16.92 -6.69
CA ALA A 6 -3.47 15.64 -6.80
C ALA A 6 -4.41 14.47 -6.49
N SER A 7 -5.08 14.51 -5.34
CA SER A 7 -6.08 13.53 -4.92
C SER A 7 -7.21 13.39 -5.97
N ARG A 8 -7.72 14.52 -6.47
CA ARG A 8 -8.80 14.57 -7.49
C ARG A 8 -8.35 14.12 -8.88
N SER A 9 -7.10 14.39 -9.27
CA SER A 9 -6.50 13.93 -10.53
C SER A 9 -6.30 12.42 -10.52
N MET A 10 -5.85 11.87 -9.39
CA MET A 10 -5.84 10.44 -9.15
C MET A 10 -7.26 9.85 -9.30
N GLU A 11 -8.24 10.37 -8.56
CA GLU A 11 -9.64 9.89 -8.63
C GLU A 11 -10.21 9.90 -10.05
N HIS A 12 -9.87 10.90 -10.86
CA HIS A 12 -10.32 11.02 -12.24
C HIS A 12 -9.61 10.04 -13.18
N PHE A 13 -8.30 9.84 -13.02
CA PHE A 13 -7.53 8.85 -13.79
C PHE A 13 -7.96 7.41 -13.46
N PHE A 14 -8.45 7.17 -12.24
CA PHE A 14 -8.87 5.85 -11.75
C PHE A 14 -10.33 5.47 -12.04
N SER A 15 -11.16 6.39 -12.56
CA SER A 15 -12.58 6.09 -12.80
C SER A 15 -12.83 5.14 -13.97
N ASP A 16 -11.86 5.02 -14.88
CA ASP A 16 -12.02 4.36 -16.19
C ASP A 16 -11.63 2.88 -16.21
N GLU A 17 -10.86 2.38 -15.24
CA GLU A 17 -10.34 0.98 -15.25
C GLU A 17 -10.66 0.12 -14.00
N ALA A 18 -11.17 0.68 -12.91
CA ALA A 18 -11.04 0.06 -11.58
C ALA A 18 -12.30 -0.56 -10.96
N GLY A 19 -13.20 -1.18 -11.73
CA GLY A 19 -14.44 -1.77 -11.18
C GLY A 19 -14.23 -2.73 -9.99
N SER A 20 -13.12 -3.48 -9.98
CA SER A 20 -12.83 -4.49 -8.95
C SER A 20 -11.93 -4.00 -7.80
N TYR A 21 -11.34 -2.80 -7.89
CA TYR A 21 -10.38 -2.30 -6.89
C TYR A 21 -10.60 -0.85 -6.47
N ARG A 22 -11.73 -0.23 -6.89
CA ARG A 22 -12.22 1.06 -6.39
C ARG A 22 -12.10 1.19 -4.86
N GLY A 23 -12.34 0.10 -4.12
CA GLY A 23 -12.19 0.07 -2.66
C GLY A 23 -10.75 0.29 -2.18
N LEU A 24 -9.77 -0.42 -2.75
CA LEU A 24 -8.35 -0.22 -2.44
C LEU A 24 -7.88 1.19 -2.81
N LEU A 25 -8.31 1.68 -3.97
CA LEU A 25 -7.93 2.99 -4.48
C LEU A 25 -8.51 4.13 -3.62
N LYS A 26 -9.79 4.04 -3.22
CA LYS A 26 -10.43 4.99 -2.31
C LYS A 26 -9.72 5.07 -0.97
N SER A 27 -9.41 3.90 -0.39
CA SER A 27 -8.67 3.83 0.86
C SER A 27 -7.30 4.50 0.77
N MET A 28 -6.59 4.36 -0.34
CA MET A 28 -5.32 5.05 -0.52
C MET A 28 -5.45 6.56 -0.67
N SER A 29 -6.47 7.03 -1.38
CA SER A 29 -6.79 8.47 -1.48
C SER A 29 -7.04 9.07 -0.08
N GLU A 30 -7.84 8.37 0.74
CA GLU A 30 -8.14 8.77 2.12
C GLU A 30 -6.87 8.83 3.00
N VAL A 31 -5.94 7.88 2.83
CA VAL A 31 -4.65 7.85 3.56
C VAL A 31 -3.73 9.00 3.14
N LEU A 32 -3.66 9.30 1.85
CA LEU A 32 -2.88 10.43 1.34
C LEU A 32 -3.44 11.74 1.90
N ASP A 33 -4.75 11.95 1.83
CA ASP A 33 -5.43 13.14 2.37
C ASP A 33 -5.16 13.34 3.88
N GLN A 34 -5.11 12.26 4.67
CA GLN A 34 -4.79 12.34 6.10
C GLN A 34 -3.34 12.74 6.39
N ARG A 35 -2.38 12.21 5.63
CA ARG A 35 -0.94 12.52 5.80
C ARG A 35 -0.58 13.93 5.36
N ILE A 36 -1.29 14.46 4.37
CA ILE A 36 -1.16 15.83 3.90
C ILE A 36 -1.45 16.85 5.03
N SER A 37 -2.23 16.46 6.04
CA SER A 37 -2.69 17.35 7.11
C SER A 37 -1.90 17.26 8.44
N GLY A 38 -0.86 16.42 8.58
CA GLY A 38 -0.13 16.33 9.85
C GLY A 38 1.18 15.52 9.90
N SER A 39 2.21 16.16 10.49
CA SER A 39 3.43 15.68 11.18
C SER A 39 4.16 14.40 10.70
N GLN A 40 5.48 14.58 10.45
CA GLN A 40 6.51 13.59 10.07
C GLN A 40 6.82 12.47 11.10
N ALA A 41 5.83 11.78 11.65
CA ALA A 41 6.09 10.58 12.45
C ALA A 41 6.24 9.34 11.56
N ARG A 42 7.12 8.40 11.92
CA ARG A 42 7.14 7.02 11.39
C ARG A 42 5.73 6.46 11.52
N ALA A 43 5.03 6.39 10.41
CA ALA A 43 3.63 6.03 10.45
C ALA A 43 3.32 5.17 9.23
N VAL A 44 3.03 3.91 9.54
CA VAL A 44 2.39 2.99 8.62
C VAL A 44 0.90 3.20 8.75
N GLU A 45 0.25 3.39 7.61
CA GLU A 45 -1.20 3.43 7.53
C GLU A 45 -1.68 2.15 6.85
N LEU A 46 -2.69 1.53 7.45
CA LEU A 46 -3.24 0.28 6.96
C LEU A 46 -4.73 0.47 6.71
N SER A 47 -5.17 0.08 5.52
CA SER A 47 -6.58 -0.02 5.19
C SER A 47 -6.91 -1.37 4.56
N GLY A 48 -8.18 -1.74 4.57
CA GLY A 48 -8.67 -2.98 3.96
C GLY A 48 -8.59 -4.22 4.86
N ALA A 49 -8.16 -4.09 6.12
CA ALA A 49 -8.12 -5.18 7.09
C ALA A 49 -9.46 -5.92 7.21
N THR A 50 -10.56 -5.18 7.34
CA THR A 50 -11.92 -5.73 7.41
C THR A 50 -12.31 -6.49 6.13
N ASN A 51 -11.86 -6.01 4.96
CA ASN A 51 -12.14 -6.69 3.69
C ASN A 51 -11.40 -8.03 3.60
N MET A 52 -10.25 -8.16 4.25
CA MET A 52 -9.47 -9.39 4.28
C MET A 52 -10.18 -10.51 5.05
N LEU A 53 -10.95 -10.17 6.09
CA LEU A 53 -11.73 -11.13 6.86
C LEU A 53 -12.86 -11.81 6.07
N ASN A 54 -13.22 -11.28 4.89
CA ASN A 54 -14.23 -11.88 4.01
C ASN A 54 -13.68 -13.04 3.17
N TYR A 55 -12.37 -13.31 3.21
CA TYR A 55 -11.78 -14.41 2.45
C TYR A 55 -11.94 -15.75 3.17
N PRO A 56 -12.16 -16.87 2.43
CA PRO A 56 -12.32 -18.20 3.01
C PRO A 56 -11.17 -18.63 3.94
N GLU A 57 -9.95 -18.17 3.63
CA GLU A 57 -8.73 -18.42 4.40
C GLU A 57 -8.81 -17.92 5.85
N TYR A 58 -9.66 -16.93 6.14
CA TYR A 58 -9.87 -16.34 7.47
C TYR A 58 -11.24 -16.67 8.06
N SER A 59 -11.92 -17.70 7.53
CA SER A 59 -13.16 -18.22 8.13
C SER A 59 -12.94 -18.88 9.49
N ASP A 60 -11.69 -19.27 9.78
CA ASP A 60 -11.25 -19.76 11.08
C ASP A 60 -10.95 -18.58 12.03
N LEU A 61 -11.55 -18.60 13.22
CA LEU A 61 -11.39 -17.53 14.21
C LEU A 61 -9.96 -17.36 14.70
N ASP A 62 -9.18 -18.44 14.80
CA ASP A 62 -7.80 -18.39 15.25
C ASP A 62 -6.93 -17.74 14.17
N LYS A 63 -7.15 -18.07 12.89
CA LYS A 63 -6.48 -17.41 11.75
C LYS A 63 -6.84 -15.92 11.66
N ALA A 64 -8.11 -15.59 11.84
CA ALA A 64 -8.56 -14.19 11.83
C ALA A 64 -7.91 -13.38 12.97
N ARG A 65 -7.82 -13.95 14.18
CA ARG A 65 -7.15 -13.30 15.33
C ARG A 65 -5.65 -13.12 15.11
N ALA A 66 -4.97 -14.13 14.57
CA ALA A 66 -3.55 -14.05 14.25
C ALA A 66 -3.30 -12.92 13.23
N PHE A 67 -4.09 -12.90 12.14
CA PHE A 67 -4.01 -11.82 11.15
C PHE A 67 -4.22 -10.44 11.77
N LEU A 68 -5.29 -10.24 12.55
CA LEU A 68 -5.58 -8.95 13.20
C LEU A 68 -4.44 -8.53 14.16
N SER A 69 -3.88 -9.45 14.93
CA SER A 69 -2.76 -9.16 15.83
C SER A 69 -1.50 -8.73 15.06
N ALA A 70 -1.23 -9.39 13.93
CA ALA A 70 -0.08 -9.07 13.09
C ALA A 70 -0.17 -7.68 12.49
N ILE A 71 -1.35 -7.30 12.00
CA ILE A 71 -1.55 -6.00 11.35
C ILE A 71 -1.68 -4.84 12.34
N GLU A 72 -2.10 -5.10 13.59
CA GLU A 72 -2.04 -4.12 14.68
C GLU A 72 -0.59 -3.80 15.09
N THR A 73 0.34 -4.73 14.81
CA THR A 73 1.76 -4.55 15.10
C THR A 73 2.43 -3.66 14.06
N LYS A 74 2.32 -2.33 14.26
CA LYS A 74 2.86 -1.31 13.33
C LYS A 74 4.36 -1.45 13.07
N ASP A 75 5.15 -1.92 14.04
CA ASP A 75 6.59 -2.09 13.88
C ASP A 75 6.94 -3.18 12.85
N TYR A 76 6.17 -4.26 12.81
CA TYR A 76 6.36 -5.31 11.81
C TYR A 76 6.09 -4.77 10.40
N LEU A 77 4.94 -4.13 10.21
CA LEU A 77 4.58 -3.54 8.92
C LEU A 77 5.58 -2.47 8.49
N PHE A 78 6.09 -1.68 9.45
CA PHE A 78 7.11 -0.68 9.17
C PHE A 78 8.41 -1.33 8.69
N ASN A 79 8.85 -2.41 9.32
CA ASN A 79 10.06 -3.13 8.89
C ASN A 79 9.91 -3.75 7.49
N VAL A 80 8.73 -4.32 7.18
CA VAL A 80 8.45 -4.85 5.84
C VAL A 80 8.56 -3.76 4.79
N LEU A 81 7.94 -2.60 5.01
CA LEU A 81 8.00 -1.46 4.10
C LEU A 81 9.41 -0.85 4.03
N ALA A 82 10.09 -0.67 5.17
CA ALA A 82 11.44 -0.13 5.21
C ALA A 82 12.44 -1.01 4.44
N ASN A 83 12.32 -2.33 4.52
CA ASN A 83 13.16 -3.26 3.77
C ASN A 83 12.82 -3.26 2.26
N ALA A 84 11.54 -3.10 1.91
CA ALA A 84 11.08 -3.03 0.53
C ALA A 84 11.60 -1.81 -0.24
N SER A 85 11.84 -0.68 0.44
CA SER A 85 12.29 0.59 -0.15
C SER A 85 13.60 0.51 -0.99
N ARG A 86 14.33 -0.61 -0.91
CA ARG A 86 15.57 -0.86 -1.66
C ARG A 86 15.35 -1.45 -3.05
N LEU A 87 14.17 -2.01 -3.31
CA LEU A 87 13.81 -2.66 -4.56
C LEU A 87 12.59 -1.97 -5.16
N GLU A 88 12.42 -2.04 -6.47
CA GLU A 88 11.23 -1.51 -7.14
C GLU A 88 9.96 -2.24 -6.68
N PHE A 89 10.06 -3.57 -6.55
CA PHE A 89 9.03 -4.43 -5.99
C PHE A 89 9.64 -5.46 -5.04
N THR A 90 8.94 -5.76 -3.94
CA THR A 90 9.25 -6.91 -3.07
C THR A 90 8.00 -7.73 -2.84
N VAL A 91 8.12 -9.05 -2.96
CA VAL A 91 7.04 -10.02 -2.70
C VAL A 91 7.52 -10.97 -1.62
N THR A 92 6.72 -11.14 -0.55
CA THR A 92 6.91 -12.19 0.45
C THR A 92 5.65 -13.04 0.54
N ILE A 93 5.81 -14.36 0.54
CA ILE A 93 4.70 -15.32 0.47
C ILE A 93 4.75 -16.27 1.67
N GLY A 94 3.73 -16.18 2.51
CA GLY A 94 3.46 -17.11 3.60
C GLY A 94 4.66 -17.39 4.49
N SER A 95 5.31 -18.55 4.30
CA SER A 95 6.47 -18.98 5.10
C SER A 95 7.70 -18.08 4.98
N GLU A 96 7.75 -17.20 3.99
CA GLU A 96 8.82 -16.19 3.84
C GLU A 96 8.66 -15.01 4.82
N ASN A 97 7.46 -14.84 5.40
CA ASN A 97 7.22 -13.79 6.38
C ASN A 97 7.90 -14.12 7.71
N GLU A 98 8.59 -13.15 8.30
CA GLU A 98 9.29 -13.31 9.59
C GLU A 98 8.30 -13.54 10.75
N SER A 99 7.10 -12.95 10.66
CA SER A 99 6.04 -13.15 11.66
C SER A 99 5.29 -14.45 11.41
N MET A 100 5.14 -15.27 12.47
CA MET A 100 4.34 -16.51 12.39
C MET A 100 2.87 -16.22 12.05
N ASP A 101 2.35 -15.09 12.50
CA ASP A 101 0.97 -14.68 12.29
C ASP A 101 0.68 -14.26 10.84
N MET A 102 1.73 -14.11 10.02
CA MET A 102 1.64 -13.75 8.60
C MET A 102 1.87 -14.94 7.66
N LYS A 103 1.99 -16.16 8.17
CA LYS A 103 2.26 -17.34 7.33
C LYS A 103 1.15 -17.69 6.34
N ASP A 104 -0.07 -17.21 6.57
CA ASP A 104 -1.21 -17.36 5.66
C ASP A 104 -1.40 -16.13 4.73
N CYS A 105 -0.50 -15.14 4.82
CA CYS A 105 -0.55 -13.91 4.04
C CYS A 105 0.59 -13.83 3.02
N SER A 106 0.33 -13.11 1.94
CA SER A 106 1.35 -12.58 1.06
C SER A 106 1.40 -11.07 1.20
N VAL A 107 2.60 -10.51 1.14
CA VAL A 107 2.81 -9.06 1.13
C VAL A 107 3.52 -8.69 -0.17
N VAL A 108 2.90 -7.81 -0.94
CA VAL A 108 3.48 -7.25 -2.16
C VAL A 108 3.69 -5.77 -1.93
N THR A 109 4.89 -5.28 -2.19
CA THR A 109 5.26 -3.87 -1.99
C THR A 109 5.84 -3.27 -3.26
N ALA A 110 5.67 -1.97 -3.42
CA ALA A 110 6.26 -1.15 -4.47
C ALA A 110 6.86 0.12 -3.86
N THR A 111 8.02 0.52 -4.37
CA THR A 111 8.72 1.74 -3.92
C THR A 111 8.31 2.92 -4.79
N TYR A 112 8.04 4.07 -4.16
CA TYR A 112 7.79 5.34 -4.85
C TYR A 112 8.93 6.32 -4.61
N LYS A 113 9.19 7.17 -5.61
CA LYS A 113 10.36 8.05 -5.67
C LYS A 113 9.99 9.47 -6.05
N ILE A 114 10.87 10.41 -5.72
CA ILE A 114 10.78 11.79 -6.18
C ILE A 114 12.02 12.04 -7.04
N GLY A 115 11.82 12.27 -8.33
CA GLY A 115 12.89 12.16 -9.32
C GLY A 115 13.50 10.76 -9.30
N ASP A 116 14.75 10.66 -8.87
CA ASP A 116 15.47 9.38 -8.71
C ASP A 116 15.67 8.95 -7.25
N ASP A 117 15.23 9.76 -6.28
CA ASP A 117 15.40 9.47 -4.86
C ASP A 117 14.21 8.66 -4.33
N PRO A 118 14.40 7.41 -3.85
CA PRO A 118 13.33 6.63 -3.24
C PRO A 118 12.91 7.25 -1.90
N ILE A 119 11.63 7.58 -1.76
CA ILE A 119 11.09 8.30 -0.60
C ILE A 119 10.34 7.35 0.34
N GLY A 120 9.79 6.25 -0.17
CA GLY A 120 9.10 5.27 0.64
C GLY A 120 8.52 4.13 -0.18
N SER A 121 7.72 3.30 0.47
CA SER A 121 7.07 2.16 -0.16
C SER A 121 5.62 2.05 0.26
N MET A 122 4.83 1.45 -0.61
CA MET A 122 3.43 1.08 -0.39
C MET A 122 3.25 -0.41 -0.66
N GLY A 123 2.19 -1.03 -0.14
CA GLY A 123 1.99 -2.46 -0.37
C GLY A 123 0.57 -2.95 -0.15
N ILE A 124 0.31 -4.14 -0.65
CA ILE A 124 -0.93 -4.88 -0.53
C ILE A 124 -0.64 -6.16 0.25
N ILE A 125 -1.47 -6.40 1.26
CA ILE A 125 -1.52 -7.67 1.99
C ILE A 125 -2.73 -8.46 1.46
N GLY A 126 -2.51 -9.73 1.16
CA GLY A 126 -3.56 -10.61 0.64
C GLY A 126 -3.34 -12.06 1.02
N PRO A 127 -4.26 -12.97 0.64
CA PRO A 127 -4.06 -14.40 0.81
C PRO A 127 -2.93 -14.91 -0.08
N THR A 128 -2.31 -16.04 0.30
CA THR A 128 -1.21 -16.67 -0.46
C THR A 128 -1.59 -17.05 -1.90
N ARG A 129 -2.89 -17.24 -2.19
CA ARG A 129 -3.44 -17.56 -3.51
C ARG A 129 -4.05 -16.35 -4.22
N MET A 130 -3.39 -15.19 -4.15
CA MET A 130 -3.76 -13.99 -4.90
C MET A 130 -3.27 -14.01 -6.36
N ASN A 131 -3.86 -13.15 -7.21
CA ASN A 131 -3.36 -12.92 -8.56
C ASN A 131 -2.19 -11.92 -8.54
N TYR A 132 -0.96 -12.43 -8.40
CA TYR A 132 0.25 -11.62 -8.29
C TYR A 132 0.49 -10.72 -9.51
N ALA A 133 0.27 -11.23 -10.73
CA ALA A 133 0.45 -10.43 -11.95
C ALA A 133 -0.43 -9.18 -11.94
N LYS A 134 -1.70 -9.33 -11.53
CA LYS A 134 -2.65 -8.23 -11.42
C LYS A 134 -2.27 -7.25 -10.30
N VAL A 135 -1.85 -7.77 -9.15
CA VAL A 135 -1.43 -6.92 -8.03
C VAL A 135 -0.17 -6.13 -8.35
N LEU A 136 0.83 -6.75 -8.97
CA LEU A 136 2.05 -6.07 -9.41
C LEU A 136 1.75 -4.99 -10.44
N ALA A 137 0.88 -5.27 -11.42
CA ALA A 137 0.47 -4.26 -12.40
C ALA A 137 -0.17 -3.03 -11.74
N ILE A 138 -1.08 -3.25 -10.78
CA ILE A 138 -1.74 -2.16 -10.06
C ILE A 138 -0.73 -1.40 -9.18
N LEU A 139 0.05 -2.10 -8.35
CA LEU A 139 1.03 -1.47 -7.48
C LEU A 139 2.08 -0.68 -8.28
N GLY A 140 2.52 -1.21 -9.42
CA GLY A 140 3.47 -0.53 -10.29
C GLY A 140 2.88 0.72 -10.92
N PHE A 141 1.66 0.63 -11.41
CA PHE A 141 0.94 1.78 -11.92
C PHE A 141 0.80 2.87 -10.83
N MET A 142 0.36 2.49 -9.64
CA MET A 142 0.20 3.42 -8.51
C MET A 142 1.53 4.03 -8.05
N GLY A 143 2.58 3.22 -7.93
CA GLY A 143 3.91 3.68 -7.55
C GLY A 143 4.46 4.71 -8.53
N ASN A 144 4.28 4.47 -9.83
CA ASN A 144 4.70 5.40 -10.89
C ASN A 144 3.86 6.69 -10.88
N SER A 145 2.53 6.59 -10.82
CA SER A 145 1.65 7.77 -10.77
C SER A 145 1.92 8.64 -9.54
N LEU A 146 2.12 8.02 -8.37
CA LEU A 146 2.47 8.74 -7.15
C LEU A 146 3.85 9.39 -7.28
N SER A 147 4.83 8.70 -7.87
CA SER A 147 6.17 9.24 -8.07
C SER A 147 6.16 10.46 -9.00
N GLU A 148 5.45 10.38 -10.12
CA GLU A 148 5.30 11.48 -11.07
C GLU A 148 4.62 12.69 -10.41
N MET A 149 3.51 12.45 -9.70
CA MET A 149 2.78 13.48 -8.98
C MET A 149 3.63 14.18 -7.91
N LEU A 150 4.33 13.42 -7.06
CA LEU A 150 5.19 13.99 -6.02
C LEU A 150 6.39 14.76 -6.62
N THR A 151 6.96 14.25 -7.73
CA THR A 151 8.05 14.93 -8.44
C THR A 151 7.58 16.27 -9.00
N ASN A 152 6.45 16.29 -9.70
CA ASN A 152 5.87 17.51 -10.25
C ASN A 152 5.56 18.56 -9.16
N LEU A 153 5.00 18.13 -8.03
CA LEU A 153 4.69 19.02 -6.90
C LEU A 153 5.94 19.71 -6.33
N ILE A 154 7.08 19.02 -6.28
CA ILE A 154 8.33 19.56 -5.74
C ILE A 154 9.07 20.43 -6.76
N GLU A 155 9.02 20.08 -8.05
CA GLU A 155 9.64 20.88 -9.11
C GLU A 155 8.96 22.24 -9.29
N GLU A 156 7.63 22.31 -9.14
CA GLU A 156 6.88 23.57 -9.17
C GLU A 156 7.17 24.49 -7.97
N GLU A 157 7.61 23.92 -6.83
CA GLU A 157 7.97 24.69 -5.63
C GLU A 157 9.35 25.36 -5.74
N LYS A 158 10.20 24.89 -6.67
CA LYS A 158 11.53 25.46 -6.96
C LYS A 158 11.52 26.58 -8.01
N ARG A 159 10.37 26.87 -8.62
CA ARG A 159 10.18 27.91 -9.65
C ARG A 159 9.52 29.16 -9.08
#